data_AF-A0A946FTW2-F1
#
_entry.id   AF-A0A946FTW2-F1
#
_cell.length_a   1.000
_cell.length_b   1.000
_cell.length_c   1.000
_cell.angle_alpha   90.00
_cell.angle_beta   90.00
_cell.angle_gamma   90.00
#
_symmetry.space_group_name_H-M   'P 1'
#
loop_
_entity.id
_entity.type
_entity.pdbx_description
1 polymer ?
#
loop_
_entity_poly.entity_id
_entity_poly.type
_entity_poly.pdbx_seq_one_letter_code
_entity_poly.pdbx_strand_id
1 'polypeptide(L)'
;MKQICSNLEEQYQEFDDMVSGLGVKLWQHRTPFFNWTIFDQVAHIAFFDHEALLAIQDPDRFRERAEGVMDVIVSGRNFRA
;
A
#
# COMPACT_ATOMS: atom_id res chain seq x y z
N MET A 1 13.82 -13.85 12.75
CA MET A 1 13.68 -13.29 11.38
C MET A 1 12.96 -14.24 10.43
N LYS A 2 13.41 -15.49 10.22
CA LYS A 2 12.76 -16.41 9.26
C LYS A 2 11.24 -16.59 9.45
N GLN A 3 10.77 -16.70 10.70
CA GLN A 3 9.35 -16.83 11.00
C GLN A 3 8.54 -15.59 10.59
N ILE A 4 9.04 -14.38 10.88
CA ILE A 4 8.37 -13.12 10.51
C ILE A 4 8.24 -13.02 8.99
N CYS A 5 9.31 -13.33 8.25
CA CYS A 5 9.28 -13.31 6.78
C CYS A 5 8.28 -14.34 6.22
N SER A 6 8.25 -15.56 6.78
CA SER A 6 7.31 -16.60 6.35
C SER A 6 5.86 -16.23 6.66
N ASN A 7 5.57 -15.65 7.82
CA ASN A 7 4.22 -15.20 8.16
C ASN A 7 3.78 -14.02 7.27
N LEU A 8 4.71 -13.14 6.91
CA LEU A 8 4.42 -12.05 5.99
C LEU A 8 4.08 -12.60 4.60
N GLU A 9 4.87 -13.52 4.06
CA GLU A 9 4.62 -14.18 2.78
C GLU A 9 3.26 -14.88 2.74
N GLU A 10 2.90 -15.62 3.79
CA GLU A 10 1.59 -16.27 3.93
C GLU A 10 0.44 -15.25 3.91
N GLN A 11 0.58 -14.13 4.64
CA GLN A 11 -0.42 -13.06 4.65
C GLN A 11 -0.57 -12.38 3.28
N TYR A 12 0.52 -12.17 2.54
CA TYR A 12 0.44 -11.63 1.17
C TYR A 12 -0.24 -12.60 0.22
N GLN A 13 -0.02 -13.91 0.36
CA GLN A 13 -0.69 -14.90 -0.47
C GLN A 13 -2.20 -14.95 -0.18
N GLU A 14 -2.59 -14.96 1.10
CA GLU A 14 -4.01 -14.89 1.48
C GLU A 14 -4.68 -13.61 0.95
N PHE A 15 -3.94 -12.50 0.94
CA PHE A 15 -4.42 -11.24 0.40
C PHE A 15 -4.57 -11.26 -1.13
N ASP A 16 -3.58 -11.80 -1.85
CA ASP A 16 -3.62 -11.96 -3.31
C ASP A 16 -4.77 -12.91 -3.72
N ASP A 17 -4.94 -14.03 -3.02
CA ASP A 17 -6.04 -14.97 -3.26
C ASP A 17 -7.42 -14.30 -3.09
N MET A 18 -7.54 -13.35 -2.16
CA MET A 18 -8.77 -12.59 -1.93
C MET A 18 -9.10 -11.62 -3.09
N VAL A 19 -8.08 -11.00 -3.68
CA VAL A 19 -8.27 -9.93 -4.68
C VAL A 19 -8.11 -10.37 -6.13
N SER A 20 -7.41 -11.48 -6.38
CA SER A 20 -7.08 -12.00 -7.72
C SER A 20 -8.31 -12.35 -8.57
N GLY A 21 -9.40 -12.78 -7.93
CA GLY A 21 -10.67 -13.11 -8.59
C GLY A 21 -11.62 -11.92 -8.81
N LEU A 22 -11.27 -10.71 -8.36
CA LEU A 22 -12.18 -9.58 -8.38
C LEU A 22 -12.31 -8.99 -9.79
N GLY A 23 -13.55 -8.91 -10.27
CA GLY A 23 -13.86 -8.19 -11.50
C GLY A 23 -13.69 -6.67 -11.35
N VAL A 24 -13.40 -5.97 -12.46
CA VAL A 24 -13.10 -4.52 -12.51
C VAL A 24 -14.13 -3.65 -11.77
N LYS A 25 -15.42 -4.01 -11.80
CA LYS A 25 -16.46 -3.24 -11.09
C LYS A 25 -16.35 -3.35 -9.56
N LEU A 26 -15.91 -4.51 -9.07
CA LEU A 26 -15.82 -4.78 -7.63
C LEU A 26 -14.62 -4.07 -7.01
N TRP A 27 -13.54 -3.87 -7.79
CA TRP A 27 -12.41 -3.02 -7.38
C TRP A 27 -12.82 -1.60 -6.96
N GLN A 28 -13.90 -1.07 -7.54
CA GLN A 28 -14.46 0.25 -7.22
C GLN A 28 -15.46 0.24 -6.06
N HIS A 29 -15.70 -0.92 -5.43
CA HIS A 29 -16.61 -1.03 -4.30
C HIS A 29 -16.02 -0.33 -3.08
N ARG A 30 -16.82 0.54 -2.45
CA ARG A 30 -16.40 1.26 -1.25
C ARG A 30 -16.42 0.34 -0.05
N THR A 31 -15.34 0.40 0.70
CA THR A 31 -15.12 -0.30 1.94
C THR A 31 -15.60 0.55 3.13
N PRO A 32 -15.84 -0.06 4.30
CA PRO A 32 -16.19 0.68 5.51
C PRO A 32 -15.09 1.64 6.00
N PHE A 33 -13.86 1.51 5.50
CA PHE A 33 -12.73 2.36 5.89
C PHE A 33 -12.69 3.63 5.05
N PHE A 34 -13.01 4.78 5.66
CA PHE A 34 -12.88 6.12 5.05
C PHE A 34 -13.39 6.27 3.60
N ASN A 35 -14.46 5.55 3.23
CA ASN A 35 -15.00 5.49 1.87
C ASN A 35 -14.02 5.01 0.79
N TRP A 36 -12.87 4.44 1.16
CA TRP A 36 -11.88 3.90 0.24
C TRP A 36 -12.48 2.75 -0.56
N THR A 37 -12.14 2.67 -1.83
CA THR A 37 -12.45 1.50 -2.64
C THR A 37 -11.53 0.33 -2.28
N ILE A 38 -11.87 -0.88 -2.70
CA ILE A 38 -10.95 -2.03 -2.60
C ILE A 38 -9.63 -1.70 -3.29
N PHE A 39 -9.68 -1.02 -4.44
CA PHE A 39 -8.51 -0.52 -5.14
C PHE A 39 -7.66 0.41 -4.27
N ASP A 40 -8.28 1.41 -3.62
CA ASP A 40 -7.54 2.36 -2.79
C ASP A 40 -6.79 1.67 -1.64
N GLN A 41 -7.40 0.65 -1.02
CA GLN A 41 -6.74 -0.12 0.03
C GLN A 41 -5.54 -0.92 -0.49
N VAL A 42 -5.71 -1.64 -1.61
CA VAL A 42 -4.62 -2.44 -2.22
C VAL A 42 -3.50 -1.52 -2.72
N ALA A 43 -3.84 -0.40 -3.35
CA ALA A 43 -2.88 0.59 -3.83
C ALA A 43 -2.08 1.22 -2.68
N HIS A 44 -2.72 1.47 -1.54
CA HIS A 44 -2.06 1.96 -0.34
C HIS A 44 -1.01 0.97 0.19
N ILE A 45 -1.36 -0.32 0.28
CA ILE A 45 -0.42 -1.37 0.72
C ILE A 45 0.75 -1.47 -0.26
N ALA A 46 0.47 -1.57 -1.56
CA ALA A 46 1.50 -1.66 -2.60
C ALA A 46 2.44 -0.44 -2.61
N PHE A 47 1.92 0.76 -2.35
CA PHE A 47 2.72 1.97 -2.22
C PHE A 47 3.71 1.88 -1.06
N PHE A 48 3.26 1.50 0.13
CA PHE A 48 4.15 1.42 1.29
C PHE A 48 5.16 0.29 1.20
N ASP A 49 4.83 -0.82 0.54
CA ASP A 49 5.81 -1.89 0.25
C ASP A 49 6.93 -1.39 -0.66
N HIS A 50 6.57 -0.62 -1.69
CA HIS A 50 7.54 0.00 -2.57
C HIS A 50 8.46 0.97 -1.81
N GLU A 51 7.89 1.83 -0.96
CA GLU A 51 8.69 2.77 -0.16
C GLU A 51 9.57 2.03 0.88
N ALA A 52 9.11 0.93 1.46
CA ALA A 52 9.91 0.11 2.37
C ALA A 52 11.10 -0.56 1.65
N LEU A 53 10.89 -1.07 0.44
CA LEU A 53 11.98 -1.59 -0.40
C LEU A 53 12.96 -0.48 -0.79
N LEU A 54 12.46 0.71 -1.11
CA LEU A 54 13.29 1.87 -1.42
C LEU A 54 14.15 2.28 -0.23
N ALA A 55 13.60 2.31 1.00
CA ALA A 55 14.35 2.63 2.21
C ALA A 55 15.56 1.71 2.44
N ILE A 56 15.46 0.44 2.00
CA ILE A 56 16.54 -0.54 2.10
C ILE A 56 17.55 -0.36 0.95
N GLN A 57 17.07 -0.12 -0.27
CA GLN A 57 17.91 -0.06 -1.47
C GLN A 57 18.65 1.28 -1.62
N ASP A 58 17.98 2.39 -1.30
CA ASP A 58 18.47 3.76 -1.45
C ASP A 58 17.90 4.67 -0.34
N PRO A 59 18.56 4.70 0.83
CA PRO A 59 18.10 5.47 1.98
C PRO A 59 18.08 6.99 1.78
N ASP A 60 18.89 7.52 0.86
CA ASP A 60 18.90 8.95 0.53
C ASP A 60 17.67 9.32 -0.30
N ARG A 61 17.39 8.54 -1.36
CA ARG A 61 16.20 8.74 -2.20
C ARG A 61 14.90 8.50 -1.44
N PHE A 62 14.89 7.53 -0.51
CA PHE A 62 13.75 7.34 0.38
C PHE A 62 13.48 8.58 1.23
N ARG A 63 14.51 9.22 1.81
CA ARG A 63 14.33 10.43 2.63
C ARG A 63 13.70 11.57 1.84
N GLU A 64 14.18 11.82 0.62
CA GLU A 64 13.61 12.83 -0.27
C GLU A 64 12.13 12.56 -0.57
N ARG A 65 11.78 11.32 -0.92
CA ARG A 65 10.38 10.92 -1.18
C ARG A 65 9.52 10.99 0.06
N ALA A 66 10.02 10.55 1.21
CA ALA A 66 9.29 10.57 2.47
C ALA A 66 8.94 12.00 2.87
N GLU A 67 9.85 12.97 2.70
CA GLU A 67 9.56 14.38 2.90
C GLU A 67 8.41 14.87 2.00
N GLY A 68 8.43 14.53 0.71
CA GLY A 68 7.37 14.88 -0.22
C GLY A 68 6.01 14.25 0.12
N VAL A 69 6.01 12.97 0.53
CA VAL A 69 4.79 12.25 0.94
C VAL A 69 4.22 12.86 2.23
N MET A 70 5.08 13.15 3.21
CA MET A 70 4.66 13.78 4.47
C MET A 70 4.11 15.17 4.25
N ASP A 71 4.67 15.96 3.33
CA ASP A 71 4.11 17.25 2.96
C ASP A 71 2.68 17.12 2.40
N VAL A 72 2.43 16.14 1.53
CA VAL A 72 1.08 15.85 1.00
C VAL A 72 0.10 15.43 2.10
N ILE A 73 0.53 14.54 3.01
CA ILE A 73 -0.31 14.05 4.12
C ILE A 73 -0.63 15.17 5.10
N VAL A 74 0.36 15.98 5.49
CA VAL A 74 0.20 17.07 6.47
C VAL A 74 -0.56 18.27 5.91
N SER A 75 -0.40 18.56 4.62
CA SER A 75 -1.13 19.66 3.95
C SER A 75 -2.61 19.35 3.67
N GLY A 76 -3.08 18.13 3.97
CA GLY A 76 -4.48 17.73 3.77
C GLY A 76 -4.89 17.66 2.29
N ARG A 77 -3.92 17.64 1.37
CA ARG A 77 -4.20 17.41 -0.06
C ARG A 77 -4.58 15.95 -0.23
N ASN A 78 -5.82 15.69 -0.66
CA ASN A 78 -6.29 14.33 -0.91
C ASN A 78 -5.32 13.59 -1.84
N PHE A 79 -4.68 12.54 -1.32
CA PHE A 79 -3.96 11.58 -2.12
C PHE A 79 -4.99 10.85 -3.01
N ARG A 80 -5.06 11.25 -4.27
CA ARG A 80 -5.75 10.47 -5.30
C ARG A 80 -4.66 9.70 -6.05
N ALA A 81 -4.57 8.42 -5.74
CA ALA A 81 -3.85 7.44 -6.57
C ALA A 81 -4.52 7.33 -7.95
#